data_AF-D7FHL0-F1
#
_entry.id   AF-D7FHL0-F1
#
_cell.length_a   1.000
_cell.length_b   1.000
_cell.length_c   1.000
_cell.angle_alpha   90.00
_cell.angle_beta   90.00
_cell.angle_gamma   90.00
#
_symmetry.space_group_name_H-M   'P 1'
#
loop_
_entity.id
_entity.type
_entity.pdbx_description
1 polymer ?
#
loop_
_entity_poly.entity_id
_entity_poly.type
_entity_poly.pdbx_seq_one_letter_code
_entity_poly.pdbx_strand_id
1 'polypeptide(L)'
;MIGACLIKPTDNVGFIFVSNTSFHSPPPPLPKIRALCIIVDDMVDTGGTLDNAVRLLKGAGARKILAFATHGRFSGGGEARCAEIPGLDCLVICNTLPHRTETGEIKDRSSCTKIRELSVAPLLAEAIYRVHKAMPFAELLTWNNPTSKGLPPRTLTRANLNDPSFAKGDGPRWPGGEPR
;
A
#
# COMPACT_ATOMS: atom_id res chain seq x y z
N MET A 1 -3.82 19.56 16.89
CA MET A 1 -3.57 18.30 17.64
C MET A 1 -3.78 17.18 16.63
N ILE A 2 -2.70 16.65 16.07
CA ILE A 2 -2.79 15.56 15.08
C ILE A 2 -2.15 14.36 15.75
N GLY A 3 -2.96 13.34 16.02
CA GLY A 3 -2.65 12.27 16.95
C GLY A 3 -2.19 11.02 16.22
N ALA A 4 -1.00 10.54 16.56
CA ALA A 4 -0.70 9.13 16.37
C ALA A 4 -1.61 8.36 17.33
N CYS A 5 -2.55 7.58 16.79
CA CYS A 5 -3.34 6.68 17.61
C CYS A 5 -2.54 5.39 17.79
N LEU A 6 -1.97 5.20 18.98
CA LEU A 6 -1.41 3.92 19.38
C LEU A 6 -2.57 3.02 19.77
N ILE A 7 -2.92 2.08 18.90
CA ILE A 7 -3.83 0.99 19.28
C ILE A 7 -3.00 0.06 20.18
N LYS A 8 -3.51 -0.20 21.39
CA LYS A 8 -2.79 -0.96 22.43
C LYS A 8 -2.15 -2.20 21.80
N PRO A 9 -0.82 -2.35 21.93
CA PRO A 9 -0.15 -3.54 21.44
C PRO A 9 -0.75 -4.75 22.17
N THR A 10 -1.14 -5.75 21.40
CA THR A 10 -1.19 -7.12 21.93
C THR A 10 0.23 -7.56 22.25
N ASP A 11 0.41 -8.65 23.00
CA ASP A 11 1.75 -9.13 23.41
C ASP A 11 2.72 -9.30 22.22
N ASN A 12 2.21 -9.47 21.00
CA ASN A 12 3.00 -9.76 19.81
C ASN A 12 2.94 -8.69 18.69
N VAL A 13 1.86 -7.89 18.59
CA VAL A 13 1.67 -6.90 17.52
C VAL A 13 1.05 -5.60 18.05
N GLY A 14 1.68 -4.47 17.74
CA GLY A 14 1.16 -3.12 17.93
C GLY A 14 0.90 -2.41 16.61
N PHE A 15 -0.18 -1.64 16.55
CA PHE A 15 -0.53 -0.83 15.39
C PHE A 15 -0.41 0.65 15.75
N ILE A 16 0.30 1.40 14.91
CA ILE A 16 0.33 2.85 14.96
C ILE A 16 -0.29 3.37 13.68
N PHE A 17 -1.41 4.07 13.82
CA PHE A 17 -1.95 4.85 12.72
C PHE A 17 -1.28 6.21 12.74
N VAL A 18 -0.61 6.56 11.65
CA VAL A 18 -0.03 7.88 11.45
C VAL A 18 -0.83 8.51 10.34
N SER A 19 -1.66 9.49 10.65
CA SER A 19 -2.10 10.43 9.63
C SER A 19 -1.80 11.84 10.11
N ASN A 20 -1.04 12.58 9.29
CA ASN A 20 -0.70 14.00 9.41
C ASN A 20 -0.06 14.50 10.73
N THR A 21 0.78 13.73 11.42
CA THR A 21 1.51 14.24 12.58
C THR A 21 2.64 15.20 12.18
N SER A 22 2.36 16.50 12.13
CA SER A 22 3.41 17.52 12.28
C SER A 22 3.83 17.54 13.76
N PHE A 23 4.99 16.99 14.09
CA PHE A 23 5.56 17.16 15.43
C PHE A 23 6.08 18.59 15.58
N HIS A 24 5.20 19.49 16.03
CA HIS A 24 5.61 20.84 16.45
C HIS A 24 6.15 20.86 17.89
N SER A 25 6.14 19.71 18.56
CA SER A 25 6.70 19.48 19.90
C SER A 25 6.97 17.97 20.05
N PRO A 26 7.95 17.54 20.88
CA PRO A 26 8.18 16.12 21.11
C PRO A 26 6.90 15.48 21.69
N PRO A 27 6.45 14.34 21.14
CA PRO A 27 5.27 13.67 21.68
C PRO A 27 5.53 13.13 23.07
N PRO A 28 4.47 12.90 23.87
CA PRO A 28 4.60 12.20 25.13
C PRO A 28 5.27 10.84 24.93
N PRO A 29 6.09 10.38 25.90
CA PRO A 29 6.78 9.11 25.80
C PRO A 29 5.78 7.97 25.66
N LEU A 30 6.03 7.09 24.67
CA LEU A 30 5.23 5.89 24.47
C LEU A 30 5.48 4.90 25.62
N PRO A 31 4.49 4.06 25.98
CA PRO A 31 4.72 2.94 26.87
C PRO A 31 5.78 2.00 26.27
N LYS A 32 6.43 1.17 27.10
CA LYS A 32 7.39 0.17 26.59
C LYS A 32 6.67 -0.79 25.65
N ILE A 33 7.21 -0.94 24.45
CA ILE A 33 6.73 -1.86 23.42
C ILE A 33 7.81 -2.92 23.21
N ARG A 34 7.44 -4.20 23.14
CA ARG A 34 8.34 -5.33 22.79
C ARG A 34 7.80 -6.17 21.65
N ALA A 35 6.98 -5.54 20.80
CA ALA A 35 6.22 -6.19 19.73
C ALA A 35 6.71 -5.76 18.34
N LEU A 36 6.15 -6.40 17.31
CA LEU A 36 6.15 -5.86 15.95
C LEU A 36 5.24 -4.64 15.91
N CYS A 37 5.70 -3.53 15.35
CA CYS A 37 4.90 -2.33 15.13
C CYS A 37 4.59 -2.15 13.64
N ILE A 38 3.35 -1.83 13.34
CA ILE A 38 2.90 -1.53 11.97
C ILE A 38 2.46 -0.07 11.93
N ILE A 39 3.14 0.72 11.11
CA ILE A 39 2.77 2.09 10.76
C ILE A 39 1.85 2.03 9.54
N VAL A 40 0.69 2.66 9.62
CA VAL A 40 -0.23 2.82 8.48
C VAL A 40 -0.46 4.30 8.24
N ASP A 41 -0.27 4.73 7.01
CA ASP A 41 -0.51 6.08 6.52
C ASP A 41 -1.23 6.00 5.16
N ASP A 42 -1.80 7.11 4.69
CA ASP A 42 -2.34 7.16 3.32
C ASP A 42 -1.24 7.49 2.30
N MET A 43 -0.29 8.35 2.67
CA MET A 43 0.75 8.83 1.78
C MET A 43 2.08 9.07 2.51
N VAL A 44 3.18 8.71 1.85
CA VAL A 44 4.53 9.15 2.24
C VAL A 44 5.04 10.18 1.23
N ASP A 45 5.20 11.42 1.68
CA ASP A 45 5.72 12.51 0.86
C ASP A 45 7.21 12.75 1.12
N THR A 46 7.59 13.63 2.04
CA THR A 46 9.00 13.90 2.33
C THR A 46 9.67 12.80 3.18
N GLY A 47 8.90 11.91 3.80
CA GLY A 47 9.42 10.86 4.71
C GLY A 47 9.78 11.34 6.12
N GLY A 48 9.70 12.64 6.42
CA GLY A 48 10.04 13.17 7.75
C GLY A 48 9.11 12.67 8.87
N THR A 49 7.81 12.60 8.59
CA THR A 49 6.82 12.06 9.53
C THR A 49 7.09 10.59 9.86
N LEU A 50 7.46 9.80 8.83
CA LEU A 50 7.78 8.39 8.97
C LEU A 50 9.05 8.18 9.81
N ASP A 51 10.13 8.93 9.55
CA ASP A 51 11.37 8.86 10.33
C ASP A 51 11.10 9.14 11.82
N ASN A 52 10.36 10.22 12.12
CA ASN A 52 9.99 10.56 13.48
C ASN A 52 9.19 9.43 14.17
N ALA A 53 8.21 8.84 13.49
CA ALA A 53 7.44 7.72 14.02
C ALA A 53 8.32 6.49 14.31
N VAL A 54 9.24 6.17 13.40
CA VAL A 54 10.20 5.06 13.57
C VAL A 54 11.11 5.30 14.77
N ARG A 55 11.64 6.52 14.94
CA ARG A 55 12.49 6.88 16.10
C ARG A 55 11.76 6.73 17.42
N LEU A 56 10.51 7.18 17.49
CA LEU A 56 9.68 7.04 18.69
C LEU A 56 9.43 5.58 19.04
N LEU A 57 9.10 4.77 18.02
CA LEU A 57 8.89 3.34 18.19
C LEU A 57 10.15 2.60 18.63
N LYS A 58 11.31 2.92 18.05
CA LYS A 58 12.58 2.34 18.48
C LYS A 58 12.95 2.76 19.89
N GLY A 59 12.76 4.03 20.25
CA GLY A 59 12.93 4.52 21.62
C GLY A 59 12.03 3.79 22.63
N ALA A 60 10.83 3.38 22.21
CA ALA A 60 9.90 2.59 23.02
C ALA A 60 10.26 1.09 23.13
N GLY A 61 11.21 0.59 22.34
CA GLY A 61 11.67 -0.81 22.35
C GLY A 61 11.10 -1.72 21.26
N ALA A 62 10.46 -1.16 20.21
CA ALA A 62 9.85 -1.93 19.14
C ALA A 62 10.85 -2.92 18.47
N ARG A 63 10.47 -4.21 18.42
CA ARG A 63 11.30 -5.30 17.90
C ARG A 63 11.51 -5.16 16.39
N LYS A 64 10.42 -4.88 15.67
CA LYS A 64 10.37 -4.67 14.22
C LYS A 64 9.37 -3.57 13.90
N ILE A 65 9.60 -2.85 12.81
CA ILE A 65 8.75 -1.75 12.35
C ILE A 65 8.51 -1.91 10.85
N LEU A 66 7.25 -2.13 10.49
CA LEU A 66 6.78 -2.14 9.10
C LEU A 66 5.96 -0.88 8.86
N ALA A 67 6.03 -0.31 7.67
CA ALA A 67 5.21 0.82 7.27
C ALA A 67 4.42 0.49 6.00
N PHE A 68 3.19 0.97 5.92
CA PHE A 68 2.30 0.83 4.78
C PHE A 68 1.75 2.21 4.42
N ALA A 69 1.84 2.58 3.15
CA ALA A 69 1.18 3.78 2.64
C ALA A 69 0.58 3.53 1.26
N THR A 70 -0.62 4.04 0.99
CA THR A 70 -1.24 3.88 -0.34
C THR A 70 -0.46 4.61 -1.42
N HIS A 71 0.09 5.79 -1.10
CA HIS A 71 0.75 6.66 -2.06
C HIS A 71 2.20 6.93 -1.66
N GLY A 72 3.17 6.55 -2.49
CA GLY A 72 4.53 7.08 -2.40
C GLY A 72 4.63 8.34 -3.24
N ARG A 73 4.69 9.54 -2.64
CA ARG A 73 4.90 10.79 -3.38
C ARG A 73 6.37 11.19 -3.42
N PHE A 74 7.11 10.93 -2.35
CA PHE A 74 8.56 11.06 -2.28
C PHE A 74 9.16 12.40 -2.75
N SER A 75 8.50 13.54 -2.48
CA SER A 75 9.08 14.84 -2.83
C SER A 75 10.37 15.13 -2.04
N GLY A 76 11.25 15.96 -2.62
CA GLY A 76 12.47 16.44 -1.94
C GLY A 76 13.41 15.32 -1.47
N GLY A 77 13.64 14.31 -2.31
CA GLY A 77 14.49 13.16 -1.98
C GLY A 77 13.87 12.21 -0.95
N GLY A 78 12.55 12.25 -0.77
CA GLY A 78 11.83 11.45 0.23
C GLY A 78 12.08 9.93 0.10
N GLU A 79 12.25 9.42 -1.13
CA GLU A 79 12.52 8.00 -1.37
C GLU A 79 13.85 7.55 -0.75
N ALA A 80 14.94 8.27 -1.05
CA ALA A 80 16.27 7.98 -0.49
C ALA A 80 16.24 8.09 1.04
N ARG A 81 15.64 9.16 1.55
CA ARG A 81 15.45 9.36 2.99
C ARG A 81 14.74 8.16 3.62
N CYS A 82 13.63 7.70 3.04
CA CYS A 82 12.87 6.56 3.55
C CYS A 82 13.67 5.24 3.51
N ALA A 83 14.43 5.01 2.45
CA ALA A 83 15.29 3.82 2.33
C ALA A 83 16.38 3.78 3.42
N GLU A 84 16.83 4.95 3.88
CA GLU A 84 17.90 5.09 4.86
C GLU A 84 17.42 5.18 6.32
N ILE A 85 16.11 5.30 6.58
CA ILE A 85 15.57 5.42 7.95
C ILE A 85 16.11 4.29 8.85
N PRO A 86 16.84 4.61 9.93
CA PRO A 86 17.34 3.62 10.87
C PRO A 86 16.21 2.94 11.62
N GLY A 87 16.20 1.60 11.62
CA GLY A 87 15.22 0.81 12.37
C GLY A 87 13.87 0.59 11.69
N LEU A 88 13.64 1.15 10.50
CA LEU A 88 12.55 0.76 9.62
C LEU A 88 12.93 -0.54 8.89
N ASP A 89 12.14 -1.60 9.06
CA ASP A 89 12.40 -2.89 8.42
C ASP A 89 11.92 -2.91 6.96
N CYS A 90 10.73 -2.36 6.69
CA CYS A 90 10.17 -2.29 5.34
C CYS A 90 9.11 -1.20 5.22
N LEU A 91 9.11 -0.48 4.10
CA LEU A 91 8.03 0.40 3.66
C LEU A 91 7.34 -0.24 2.45
N VAL A 92 6.06 -0.54 2.58
CA VAL A 92 5.22 -1.03 1.49
C VAL A 92 4.38 0.12 0.98
N ILE A 93 4.42 0.34 -0.34
CA ILE A 93 3.55 1.30 -1.02
C ILE A 93 2.83 0.68 -2.20
N CYS A 94 1.91 1.41 -2.82
CA CYS A 94 1.28 1.01 -4.07
C CYS A 94 1.77 1.84 -5.27
N ASN A 95 1.64 1.29 -6.48
CA ASN A 95 1.91 1.98 -7.75
C ASN A 95 0.80 2.97 -8.18
N THR A 96 0.20 3.66 -7.21
CA THR A 96 -0.89 4.63 -7.42
C THR A 96 -0.39 5.96 -7.99
N LEU A 97 0.89 6.28 -7.81
CA LEU A 97 1.57 7.42 -8.41
C LEU A 97 2.74 6.92 -9.27
N PRO A 98 2.98 7.51 -10.45
CA PRO A 98 4.12 7.16 -11.28
C PRO A 98 5.40 7.72 -10.66
N HIS A 99 6.39 6.86 -10.48
CA HIS A 99 7.71 7.26 -10.00
C HIS A 99 8.63 7.45 -11.20
N ARG A 100 8.87 8.72 -11.54
CA ARG A 100 9.75 9.07 -12.64
C ARG A 100 11.12 9.48 -12.12
N THR A 101 12.17 9.06 -12.82
CA THR A 101 13.49 9.65 -12.69
C THR A 101 13.46 11.13 -13.12
N GLU A 102 14.52 11.88 -12.83
CA GLU A 102 14.68 13.25 -13.34
C GLU A 102 14.60 13.33 -14.87
N THR A 103 14.94 12.24 -15.56
CA THR A 103 14.84 12.08 -17.02
C THR A 103 13.43 11.71 -17.52
N GLY A 104 12.46 11.56 -16.61
CA GLY A 104 11.06 11.24 -16.94
C GLY A 104 10.78 9.75 -17.14
N GLU A 105 11.77 8.88 -16.98
CA GLU A 105 11.63 7.43 -17.14
C GLU A 105 10.98 6.81 -15.91
N ILE A 106 10.18 5.76 -16.09
CA ILE A 106 9.60 5.04 -14.95
C ILE A 106 10.73 4.29 -14.24
N LYS A 107 10.97 4.65 -12.98
CA LYS A 107 12.01 4.06 -12.16
C LYS A 107 11.57 2.69 -11.67
N ASP A 108 12.33 1.65 -12.03
CA ASP A 108 12.18 0.32 -11.42
C ASP A 108 12.73 0.33 -9.98
N ARG A 109 11.94 -0.21 -9.05
CA ARG A 109 12.24 -0.27 -7.61
C ARG A 109 12.76 -1.61 -7.15
N SER A 110 12.96 -2.55 -8.06
CA SER A 110 13.56 -3.86 -7.78
C SER A 110 14.90 -3.77 -7.05
N SER A 111 15.64 -2.65 -7.20
CA SER A 111 16.92 -2.40 -6.55
C SER A 111 16.82 -1.88 -5.11
N CYS A 112 15.65 -1.38 -4.67
CA CYS A 112 15.46 -0.87 -3.31
C CYS A 112 15.01 -2.00 -2.38
N THR A 113 15.88 -2.44 -1.48
CA THR A 113 15.59 -3.58 -0.60
C THR A 113 14.58 -3.27 0.51
N LYS A 114 14.49 -2.00 0.94
CA LYS A 114 13.62 -1.57 2.05
C LYS A 114 12.23 -1.12 1.59
N ILE A 115 12.11 -0.56 0.38
CA ILE A 115 10.84 -0.06 -0.16
C ILE A 115 10.28 -1.08 -1.14
N ARG A 116 9.09 -1.59 -0.87
CA ARG A 116 8.37 -2.55 -1.72
C ARG A 116 7.15 -1.88 -2.33
N GLU A 117 6.93 -2.10 -3.62
CA GLU A 117 5.77 -1.58 -4.33
C GLU A 117 4.78 -2.70 -4.69
N LEU A 118 3.50 -2.48 -4.44
CA LEU A 118 2.39 -3.35 -4.78
C LEU A 118 1.57 -2.77 -5.93
N SER A 119 1.14 -3.62 -6.85
CA SER A 119 0.30 -3.17 -7.95
C SER A 119 -1.17 -3.05 -7.52
N VAL A 120 -1.79 -1.88 -7.74
CA VAL A 120 -3.25 -1.69 -7.63
C VAL A 120 -4.00 -2.07 -8.90
N ALA A 121 -3.28 -2.42 -9.98
CA ALA A 121 -3.89 -2.74 -11.26
C ALA A 121 -4.96 -3.85 -11.17
N PRO A 122 -4.76 -4.96 -10.43
CA PRO A 122 -5.80 -5.99 -10.29
C PRO A 122 -7.06 -5.47 -9.60
N LEU A 123 -6.91 -4.64 -8.57
CA LEU A 123 -8.01 -4.03 -7.83
C LEU A 123 -8.82 -3.07 -8.72
N LEU A 124 -8.13 -2.21 -9.47
CA LEU A 124 -8.75 -1.27 -10.39
C LEU A 124 -9.43 -1.96 -11.58
N ALA A 125 -8.81 -3.01 -12.13
CA ALA A 125 -9.40 -3.79 -13.20
C ALA A 125 -10.71 -4.46 -12.76
N GLU A 126 -10.73 -5.07 -11.58
CA GLU A 126 -11.93 -5.69 -11.01
C GLU A 126 -13.02 -4.64 -10.69
N ALA A 127 -12.62 -3.47 -10.18
CA ALA A 127 -13.54 -2.35 -9.96
C ALA A 127 -14.23 -1.91 -11.25
N ILE A 128 -13.46 -1.65 -12.31
CA ILE A 128 -13.98 -1.28 -13.64
C ILE A 128 -14.90 -2.38 -14.17
N TYR A 129 -14.49 -3.64 -14.06
CA TYR A 129 -15.28 -4.79 -14.52
C TYR A 129 -16.63 -4.87 -13.83
N ARG A 130 -16.67 -4.77 -12.50
CA ARG A 130 -17.90 -4.82 -11.71
C ARG A 130 -18.86 -3.68 -12.04
N VAL A 131 -18.35 -2.46 -12.15
CA VAL A 131 -19.15 -1.29 -12.54
C VAL A 131 -19.74 -1.51 -13.93
N HIS A 132 -18.93 -1.96 -14.89
CA HIS A 132 -19.38 -2.23 -16.25
C HIS A 132 -20.44 -3.35 -16.33
N LYS A 133 -20.33 -4.37 -15.48
CA LYS A 133 -21.28 -5.50 -15.41
C LYS A 133 -22.43 -5.29 -14.42
N ALA A 134 -22.56 -4.11 -13.81
CA ALA A 134 -23.53 -3.81 -12.76
C ALA A 134 -23.52 -4.84 -11.60
N MET A 135 -22.33 -5.34 -11.25
CA MET A 135 -22.13 -6.24 -10.13
C MET A 135 -21.97 -5.47 -8.81
N PRO A 136 -22.23 -6.10 -7.65
CA PRO A 136 -22.03 -5.45 -6.36
C PRO A 136 -20.57 -5.02 -6.16
N PHE A 137 -20.39 -3.71 -5.98
CA PHE A 137 -19.07 -3.12 -5.69
C PHE A 137 -18.63 -3.43 -4.25
N ALA A 138 -19.57 -3.49 -3.30
CA ALA A 138 -19.28 -3.70 -1.88
C ALA A 138 -18.49 -4.99 -1.60
N GLU A 139 -18.73 -6.05 -2.37
CA GLU A 139 -17.99 -7.31 -2.27
C GLU A 139 -16.48 -7.11 -2.50
N LEU A 140 -16.09 -6.21 -3.41
CA LEU A 140 -14.68 -5.90 -3.68
C LEU A 140 -13.95 -5.35 -2.45
N LEU A 141 -14.67 -4.68 -1.56
CA LEU A 141 -14.13 -4.05 -0.36
C LEU A 141 -14.08 -5.01 0.84
N THR A 142 -14.61 -6.23 0.71
CA THR A 142 -14.58 -7.21 1.78
C THR A 142 -13.19 -7.83 1.91
N TRP A 143 -12.65 -7.85 3.14
CA TRP A 143 -11.31 -8.38 3.44
C TRP A 143 -11.07 -9.81 2.95
N ASN A 144 -12.12 -10.64 2.94
CA ASN A 144 -12.04 -12.06 2.57
C ASN A 144 -12.62 -12.35 1.17
N ASN A 145 -12.55 -11.38 0.25
CA ASN A 145 -13.07 -11.59 -1.09
C ASN A 145 -12.25 -12.67 -1.84
N PRO A 146 -12.85 -13.79 -2.27
CA PRO A 146 -12.14 -14.83 -3.01
C PRO A 146 -11.54 -14.36 -4.34
N THR A 147 -12.02 -13.25 -4.95
CA THR A 147 -11.36 -12.66 -6.14
C THR A 147 -10.03 -11.98 -5.83
N SER A 148 -9.73 -11.67 -4.55
CA SER A 148 -8.39 -11.21 -4.12
C SER A 148 -7.30 -12.28 -4.27
N LYS A 149 -7.68 -13.56 -4.44
CA LYS A 149 -6.74 -14.67 -4.75
C LYS A 149 -6.21 -14.65 -6.18
N GLY A 150 -6.43 -13.55 -6.90
CA GLY A 150 -5.91 -13.29 -8.23
C GLY A 150 -6.85 -13.83 -9.30
N LEU A 151 -7.30 -12.92 -10.17
CA LEU A 151 -7.49 -13.32 -11.57
C LEU A 151 -6.16 -13.96 -12.03
N PRO A 152 -6.18 -15.10 -12.76
CA PRO A 152 -4.96 -15.57 -13.40
C PRO A 152 -4.40 -14.43 -14.24
N PRO A 153 -3.07 -14.19 -14.23
CA PRO A 153 -2.46 -13.08 -14.95
C PRO A 153 -2.65 -13.30 -16.45
N ARG A 154 -3.75 -12.79 -17.00
CA ARG A 154 -3.87 -12.60 -18.44
C ARG A 154 -3.28 -11.24 -18.73
N THR A 155 -2.03 -11.23 -19.18
CA THR A 155 -1.38 -10.04 -19.74
C THR A 155 -2.35 -9.38 -20.72
N LEU A 156 -2.81 -8.17 -20.40
CA LEU A 156 -3.59 -7.35 -21.31
C LEU A 156 -2.67 -6.91 -22.45
N THR A 157 -2.55 -7.75 -23.48
CA THR A 157 -1.83 -7.44 -24.71
C THR A 157 -2.76 -6.69 -25.66
N ARG A 158 -2.19 -5.92 -26.59
CA ARG A 158 -2.95 -5.18 -27.63
C ARG A 158 -3.83 -6.09 -28.50
N ALA A 159 -3.50 -7.38 -28.57
CA ALA A 159 -4.31 -8.40 -29.25
C ALA A 159 -5.60 -8.75 -28.48
N ASN A 160 -5.56 -8.75 -27.14
CA ASN A 160 -6.71 -9.13 -26.29
C ASN A 160 -7.77 -8.01 -26.17
N LEU A 161 -7.38 -6.75 -26.45
CA LEU A 161 -8.29 -5.60 -26.42
C LEU A 161 -9.18 -5.49 -27.67
N ASN A 162 -8.75 -6.09 -28.79
CA ASN A 162 -9.46 -6.05 -30.07
C ASN A 162 -10.24 -7.34 -30.37
N ASP A 163 -10.34 -8.27 -29.40
CA ASP A 163 -11.10 -9.49 -29.57
C ASP A 163 -12.62 -9.17 -29.61
N PRO A 164 -13.33 -9.45 -30.72
CA PRO A 164 -14.75 -9.16 -30.85
C PRO A 164 -15.64 -9.99 -29.90
N SER A 165 -15.12 -11.06 -29.27
CA SER A 165 -15.82 -11.78 -28.19
C SER A 165 -16.01 -10.94 -26.92
N PHE A 166 -15.15 -9.93 -26.70
CA PHE A 166 -15.29 -8.99 -25.59
C PHE A 166 -16.49 -8.05 -25.77
N ALA A 167 -16.76 -7.63 -27.02
CA ALA A 167 -17.86 -6.74 -27.38
C ALA A 167 -19.23 -7.44 -27.44
N LYS A 168 -19.25 -8.76 -27.68
CA LYS A 168 -20.48 -9.56 -27.79
C LYS A 168 -21.06 -10.03 -26.45
N GLY A 169 -20.41 -9.71 -25.33
CA GLY A 169 -20.85 -10.16 -24.01
C GLY A 169 -20.40 -11.58 -23.65
N ASP A 170 -19.86 -12.33 -24.62
CA ASP A 170 -19.25 -13.66 -24.46
C ASP A 170 -17.78 -13.55 -24.00
N GLY A 171 -17.55 -12.71 -22.98
CA GLY A 171 -16.24 -12.62 -22.34
C GLY A 171 -15.82 -13.97 -21.73
N PRO A 172 -14.52 -14.15 -21.42
CA PRO A 172 -14.00 -15.40 -20.89
C PRO A 172 -14.82 -15.89 -19.69
N ARG A 173 -15.27 -17.15 -19.78
CA ARG A 173 -16.06 -17.80 -18.74
C ARG A 173 -15.19 -17.95 -17.49
N TRP A 174 -15.52 -17.19 -16.46
CA TRP A 174 -14.89 -17.29 -15.15
C TRP A 174 -15.27 -18.63 -14.49
N PRO A 175 -14.35 -19.33 -13.82
CA PRO A 175 -14.70 -20.54 -13.08
C PRO A 175 -15.71 -20.17 -11.99
N GLY A 176 -16.94 -20.67 -12.11
CA GLY A 176 -18.03 -20.46 -11.16
C GLY A 176 -19.23 -19.66 -11.67
N GLY A 177 -19.23 -19.17 -12.92
CA GLY A 177 -20.42 -18.57 -13.52
C GLY A 177 -21.29 -19.62 -14.20
N GLU A 178 -22.47 -19.94 -13.65
CA GLU A 178 -23.48 -20.69 -14.42
C GLU A 178 -23.92 -19.86 -15.65
N PRO A 179 -24.13 -20.52 -16.80
CA PRO A 179 -24.59 -19.85 -18.01
C PRO A 179 -26.03 -19.36 -17.80
N ARG A 180 -26.30 -18.11 -18.21
CA ARG A 180 -27.67 -17.67 -18.52
C ARG A 180 -28.00 -18.05 -19.95
#